data_AF-A0A949CHQ9-F1
#
_entry.id   AF-A0A949CHQ9-F1
#
_cell.length_a   1.000
_cell.length_b   1.000
_cell.length_c   1.000
_cell.angle_alpha   90.00
_cell.angle_beta   90.00
_cell.angle_gamma   90.00
#
_symmetry.space_group_name_H-M   'P 1'
#
loop_
_entity.id
_entity.type
_entity.pdbx_description
1 polymer ?
#
loop_
_entity_poly.entity_id
_entity_poly.type
_entity_poly.pdbx_seq_one_letter_code
_entity_poly.pdbx_strand_id
1 'polypeptide(L)'
;MTVEIKIGNSLYKIACAKKEEERLKNLAKHLNHRMNELKKSLKITDEKILLVMTALALEENLRSETEDKFDSNEMINLISDNIDNISDYIEKLTNKIQKF
;
A
#
# COMPACT_ATOMS: atom_id res chain seq x y z
N MET A 1 -0.54 29.19 -5.46
CA MET A 1 -0.09 29.63 -4.12
C MET A 1 1.07 28.75 -3.69
N THR A 2 1.86 29.20 -2.72
CA THR A 2 3.03 28.47 -2.23
C THR A 2 2.83 28.12 -0.78
N VAL A 3 3.10 26.87 -0.42
CA VAL A 3 3.00 26.34 0.94
C VAL A 3 4.39 26.01 1.44
N GLU A 4 4.70 26.41 2.66
CA GLU A 4 5.94 26.04 3.34
C GLU A 4 5.74 24.75 4.15
N ILE A 5 6.59 23.76 3.92
CA ILE A 5 6.60 22.49 4.66
C ILE A 5 8.00 22.18 5.17
N LYS A 6 8.07 21.52 6.33
CA LYS A 6 9.32 21.06 6.93
C LYS A 6 9.43 19.54 6.83
N ILE A 7 10.52 19.05 6.26
CA ILE A 7 10.87 17.62 6.19
C ILE A 7 12.31 17.50 6.65
N GLY A 8 12.55 16.72 7.70
CA GLY A 8 13.84 16.69 8.39
C GLY A 8 14.17 18.06 9.00
N ASN A 9 15.36 18.57 8.71
CA ASN A 9 15.78 19.92 9.07
C ASN A 9 15.58 20.92 7.92
N SER A 10 15.11 20.45 6.78
CA SER A 10 14.97 21.25 5.56
C SER A 10 13.57 21.87 5.44
N LEU A 11 13.51 23.13 5.00
CA LEU A 11 12.27 23.86 4.72
C LEU A 11 12.07 23.97 3.20
N TYR A 12 10.90 23.54 2.72
CA TYR A 12 10.56 23.51 1.30
C TYR A 12 9.39 24.43 1.00
N LYS A 13 9.47 25.12 -0.14
CA LYS A 13 8.42 25.97 -0.70
C LYS A 13 7.81 25.25 -1.90
N ILE A 14 6.58 24.77 -1.76
CA ILE A 14 5.92 23.95 -2.78
C ILE A 14 4.70 24.70 -3.33
N ALA A 15 4.63 24.80 -4.65
CA ALA A 15 3.44 25.30 -5.32
C ALA A 15 2.30 24.28 -5.17
N CYS A 16 1.16 24.72 -4.66
CA CYS A 16 0.04 23.86 -4.28
C CYS A 16 -1.30 24.60 -4.51
N ALA A 17 -2.39 23.86 -4.70
CA ALA A 17 -3.74 24.44 -4.69
C ALA A 17 -4.22 24.65 -3.25
N LYS A 18 -5.09 25.65 -3.01
CA LYS A 18 -5.57 25.98 -1.65
C LYS A 18 -6.26 24.82 -0.94
N LYS A 19 -7.05 24.07 -1.70
CA LYS A 19 -7.75 22.86 -1.22
C LYS A 19 -6.82 21.72 -0.80
N GLU A 20 -5.56 21.73 -1.23
CA GLU A 20 -4.60 20.66 -0.98
C GLU A 20 -3.55 21.03 0.08
N GLU A 21 -3.53 22.28 0.54
CA GLU A 21 -2.54 22.78 1.49
C GLU A 21 -2.52 21.95 2.78
N GLU A 22 -3.68 21.69 3.37
CA GLU A 22 -3.80 20.93 4.61
C GLU A 22 -3.36 19.47 4.41
N ARG A 23 -3.78 18.86 3.30
CA ARG A 23 -3.34 17.52 2.91
C ARG A 23 -1.82 17.45 2.79
N LEU A 24 -1.20 18.41 2.10
CA LEU A 24 0.24 18.48 1.91
C LEU A 24 1.00 18.65 3.24
N LYS A 25 0.51 19.51 4.13
CA LYS A 25 1.07 19.68 5.49
C LYS A 25 0.99 18.39 6.31
N ASN A 26 -0.13 17.68 6.22
CA ASN A 26 -0.30 16.40 6.92
C ASN A 26 0.63 15.32 6.36
N LEU A 27 0.76 15.23 5.02
CA LEU A 27 1.72 14.32 4.38
C LEU A 27 3.17 14.63 4.79
N ALA A 28 3.55 15.91 4.84
CA ALA A 28 4.88 16.32 5.30
C ALA A 28 5.15 15.89 6.75
N LYS A 29 4.17 16.04 7.65
CA LYS A 29 4.27 15.55 9.04
C LYS A 29 4.47 14.04 9.10
N HIS A 30 3.69 13.27 8.33
CA HIS A 30 3.81 11.81 8.26
C HIS A 30 5.16 11.37 7.72
N LEU A 31 5.63 11.99 6.64
CA LEU A 31 6.95 11.71 6.07
C LEU A 31 8.06 12.01 7.08
N ASN A 32 7.98 13.14 7.78
CA ASN A 32 8.95 13.51 8.79
C ASN A 32 8.97 12.53 9.98
N HIS A 33 7.80 12.02 10.38
CA HIS A 33 7.71 10.98 11.40
C HIS A 33 8.42 9.70 10.95
N ARG A 34 8.13 9.18 9.75
CA ARG A 34 8.81 8.00 9.18
C ARG A 34 10.32 8.18 9.07
N MET A 35 10.75 9.35 8.61
CA MET A 35 12.17 9.70 8.49
C MET A 35 12.89 9.64 9.86
N ASN A 36 12.24 10.12 10.92
CA ASN A 36 12.79 10.05 12.29
C ASN A 36 12.85 8.62 12.84
N GLU A 37 11.88 7.77 12.52
CA GLU A 37 11.91 6.36 12.90
C GLU A 37 13.05 5.62 12.20
N LEU A 38 13.22 5.83 10.89
CA LEU A 38 14.35 5.28 10.12
C LEU A 38 15.70 5.80 10.61
N LYS A 39 15.77 7.06 11.02
CA LYS A 39 16.99 7.64 11.61
C LYS A 39 17.43 6.87 12.85
N LYS A 40 16.48 6.52 13.73
CA LYS A 40 16.75 5.77 14.96
C LYS A 40 17.15 4.33 14.66
N SER A 41 16.48 3.66 13.71
CA SER A 41 16.73 2.25 13.41
C SER A 41 18.04 2.04 12.66
N LEU A 42 18.31 2.86 11.64
CA LEU A 42 19.47 2.71 10.76
C LEU A 42 20.70 3.49 11.23
N LYS A 43 20.57 4.34 12.25
CA LYS A 43 21.62 5.25 12.76
C LYS A 43 22.23 6.15 11.68
N ILE A 44 21.47 6.46 10.62
CA ILE A 44 21.90 7.33 9.53
C ILE A 44 21.83 8.79 9.99
N THR A 45 22.96 9.49 9.93
CA THR A 45 23.04 10.91 10.31
C THR A 45 22.91 11.85 9.12
N ASP A 46 23.29 11.40 7.92
CA ASP A 46 23.17 12.16 6.69
C ASP A 46 21.70 12.27 6.25
N GLU A 47 21.21 13.50 6.14
CA GLU A 47 19.81 13.80 5.86
C GLU A 47 19.40 13.42 4.43
N LYS A 48 20.31 13.52 3.45
CA LYS A 48 20.03 13.16 2.06
C LYS A 48 19.92 11.65 1.92
N ILE A 49 20.85 10.91 2.52
CA ILE A 49 20.81 9.44 2.54
C ILE A 49 19.55 8.97 3.26
N LEU A 50 19.22 9.58 4.39
CA LEU A 50 18.01 9.24 5.14
C LEU A 50 16.73 9.49 4.32
N LEU A 51 16.68 10.58 3.54
CA LEU A 51 15.56 10.85 2.64
C LEU A 51 15.45 9.81 1.52
N VAL A 52 16.58 9.41 0.92
CA VAL A 52 16.62 8.34 -0.09
C VAL A 52 16.14 7.01 0.50
N MET A 53 16.61 6.63 1.69
CA MET A 53 16.16 5.42 2.37
C MET A 53 14.67 5.47 2.72
N THR A 54 14.16 6.64 3.10
CA THR A 54 12.74 6.84 3.37
C THR A 54 11.90 6.67 2.09
N ALA A 55 12.38 7.19 0.96
CA ALA A 55 11.70 7.01 -0.33
C ALA A 55 11.70 5.53 -0.78
N LEU A 56 12.84 4.84 -0.64
CA LEU A 56 12.95 3.41 -0.98
C LEU A 56 12.02 2.54 -0.11
N ALA A 57 11.95 2.81 1.20
CA ALA A 57 11.06 2.10 2.11
C ALA A 57 9.57 2.36 1.79
N LEU A 58 9.21 3.56 1.33
CA LEU A 58 7.85 3.85 0.88
C LEU A 58 7.50 3.07 -0.39
N GLU A 59 8.43 2.97 -1.34
CA GLU A 59 8.22 2.20 -2.58
C GLU A 59 8.08 0.69 -2.29
N GLU A 60 8.90 0.16 -1.39
CA GLU A 60 8.81 -1.24 -0.94
C GLU A 60 7.43 -1.53 -0.33
N ASN A 61 6.93 -0.66 0.55
CA ASN A 61 5.61 -0.80 1.15
C ASN A 61 4.47 -0.75 0.11
N LEU A 62 4.57 0.12 -0.89
CA LEU A 62 3.58 0.21 -1.96
C LEU A 62 3.55 -1.06 -2.81
N ARG A 63 4.73 -1.66 -3.06
CA ARG A 63 4.84 -2.95 -3.75
C ARG A 63 4.26 -4.10 -2.94
N SER A 64 4.60 -4.21 -1.65
CA SER A 64 4.09 -5.30 -0.80
C SER A 64 2.56 -5.26 -0.68
N GLU A 65 1.96 -4.07 -0.53
CA GLU A 65 0.49 -3.90 -0.52
C GLU A 65 -0.19 -4.30 -1.85
N THR A 66 0.56 -4.31 -2.95
CA THR A 66 0.07 -4.69 -4.28
C THR A 66 0.28 -6.19 -4.54
N GLU A 67 1.40 -6.75 -4.10
CA GLU A 67 1.72 -8.17 -4.19
C GLU A 67 0.76 -9.01 -3.31
N ASP A 68 0.47 -8.58 -2.08
CA ASP A 68 -0.51 -9.25 -1.19
C ASP A 68 -1.93 -9.28 -1.80
N LYS A 69 -2.30 -8.24 -2.56
CA LYS A 69 -3.57 -8.18 -3.29
C LYS A 69 -3.59 -9.07 -4.54
N PHE A 70 -2.44 -9.26 -5.17
CA PHE A 70 -2.31 -10.11 -6.35
C PHE A 70 -2.46 -11.59 -5.96
N ASP A 71 -1.79 -12.00 -4.88
CA ASP A 71 -1.85 -13.38 -4.34
C ASP A 71 -3.27 -13.73 -3.85
N SER A 72 -3.95 -12.77 -3.20
CA SER A 72 -5.34 -12.93 -2.78
C SER A 72 -6.30 -13.20 -3.96
N ASN A 73 -6.09 -12.55 -5.11
CA ASN A 73 -6.94 -12.75 -6.30
C ASN A 73 -6.68 -14.10 -6.97
N GLU A 74 -5.43 -14.56 -7.00
CA GLU A 74 -5.10 -15.90 -7.51
C GLU A 74 -5.73 -17.00 -6.65
N MET A 75 -5.65 -16.86 -5.32
CA MET A 75 -6.33 -17.76 -4.39
C MET A 75 -7.86 -17.73 -4.53
N ILE A 76 -8.46 -16.55 -4.75
CA ILE A 76 -9.91 -16.42 -5.01
C ILE A 76 -10.31 -17.14 -6.30
N ASN A 77 -9.51 -17.04 -7.37
CA ASN A 77 -9.79 -17.73 -8.64
C ASN A 77 -9.73 -19.25 -8.47
N LEU A 78 -8.70 -19.78 -7.78
CA LEU A 78 -8.59 -21.21 -7.48
C LEU A 78 -9.77 -21.73 -6.63
N ILE A 79 -10.26 -20.92 -5.70
CA ILE A 79 -11.46 -21.25 -4.91
C ILE A 79 -12.71 -21.23 -5.80
N SER A 80 -12.83 -20.27 -6.71
CA SER A 80 -13.96 -20.15 -7.63
C SER A 80 -14.06 -21.37 -8.55
N ASP A 81 -12.95 -21.79 -9.16
CA ASP A 81 -12.90 -22.98 -10.02
C ASP A 81 -13.33 -24.24 -9.26
N ASN A 82 -12.93 -24.36 -7.99
CA ASN A 82 -13.34 -25.49 -7.15
C ASN A 82 -14.84 -25.45 -6.80
N ILE A 83 -15.41 -24.27 -6.57
CA ILE A 83 -16.85 -24.10 -6.31
C ILE A 83 -17.67 -24.51 -7.53
N ASP A 84 -17.24 -24.14 -8.73
CA ASP A 84 -17.92 -24.53 -9.98
C ASP A 84 -17.90 -26.05 -10.15
N ASN A 85 -16.74 -26.68 -9.93
CA ASN A 85 -16.61 -28.14 -9.97
C ASN A 85 -17.49 -28.87 -8.93
N ILE A 86 -17.58 -28.34 -7.71
CA ILE A 86 -18.46 -28.89 -6.66
C ILE A 86 -19.93 -28.73 -7.06
N SER A 87 -20.30 -27.58 -7.63
CA SER A 87 -21.65 -27.29 -8.07
C SER A 87 -22.09 -28.25 -9.18
N ASP A 88 -21.23 -28.48 -10.18
CA ASP A 88 -21.43 -29.47 -11.24
C ASP A 88 -21.62 -30.90 -10.68
N TYR A 89 -20.86 -31.25 -9.65
CA TYR A 89 -20.97 -32.56 -9.02
C TYR A 89 -22.28 -32.73 -8.24
N ILE A 90 -22.69 -31.71 -7.49
CA ILE A 90 -23.97 -31.68 -6.75
C ILE A 90 -25.14 -31.77 -7.74
N GLU A 91 -25.09 -31.05 -8.86
CA GLU A 91 -26.12 -31.11 -9.90
C GLU A 91 -26.23 -32.51 -10.50
N LYS A 92 -25.10 -33.16 -10.81
CA LYS A 92 -25.07 -34.55 -11.29
C LYS A 92 -25.66 -35.53 -10.28
N LEU A 93 -25.40 -35.35 -8.98
CA LEU A 93 -25.98 -36.19 -7.93
C LEU A 93 -27.49 -35.97 -7.80
N THR A 94 -27.93 -34.72 -7.79
CA THR A 94 -29.36 -34.35 -7.70
C THR A 94 -30.14 -34.94 -8.87
N ASN A 95 -29.61 -34.82 -10.08
CA ASN A 95 -30.20 -35.40 -11.29
C ASN A 95 -30.27 -36.93 -11.26
N LYS A 96 -29.35 -37.61 -10.56
CA LYS A 96 -29.44 -39.06 -10.34
C LYS A 96 -30.53 -39.41 -9.33
N ILE A 97 -30.68 -38.63 -8.26
CA ILE A 97 -31.68 -38.86 -7.22
C ILE A 97 -33.11 -38.65 -7.76
N GLN A 98 -33.34 -37.62 -8.59
CA GLN A 98 -34.66 -37.35 -9.20
C GLN A 98 -35.12 -38.39 -10.23
N LYS A 99 -34.22 -39.24 -10.72
CA LYS A 99 -34.54 -40.31 -11.69
C LYS A 99 -34.94 -41.63 -11.02
N PHE A 100 -34.88 -41.70 -9.69
CA PHE A 100 -35.46 -42.77 -8.87
C PHE A 100 -36.82 -42.32 -8.32
#